data_AF-A0AA42Y2W4-F1
#
_entry.id   AF-A0AA42Y2W4-F1
#
_cell.length_a   1.000
_cell.length_b   1.000
_cell.length_c   1.000
_cell.angle_alpha   90.00
_cell.angle_beta   90.00
_cell.angle_gamma   90.00
#
_symmetry.space_group_name_H-M   'P 1'
#
loop_
_entity.id
_entity.type
_entity.pdbx_description
1 polymer ?
#
loop_
_entity_poly.entity_id
_entity_poly.type
_entity_poly.pdbx_seq_one_letter_code
_entity_poly.pdbx_strand_id
1 'polypeptide(L)'
;MSRLERCERCGHSLDLLRKPLRRLRWSRYWWEGAKSLLTGPLWVCSQCGAMYSTEGDLVAAGAIETDAERRLDVYRKDMAYLRDSFGGLIIAAELVALWLGLGPSGADILQVVIAGSVGAVSFVPFTYFGQKARTAKRDLKRLRQARRSGEILRSGTTP
;
A
#
# COMPACT_ATOMS: atom_id res chain seq x y z
N MET A 1 17.36 -32.38 -9.63
CA MET A 1 16.21 -31.82 -8.88
C MET A 1 16.74 -31.18 -7.59
N SER A 2 17.33 -29.99 -7.68
CA SER A 2 17.88 -29.23 -6.55
C SER A 2 16.92 -28.08 -6.23
N ARG A 3 16.19 -28.15 -5.11
CA ARG A 3 16.56 -27.64 -3.78
C ARG A 3 16.55 -26.10 -3.64
N LEU A 4 15.67 -25.40 -4.37
CA LEU A 4 15.30 -24.01 -4.06
C LEU A 4 14.07 -23.96 -3.14
N GLU A 5 14.18 -24.49 -1.92
CA GLU A 5 13.12 -24.27 -0.91
C GLU A 5 13.31 -22.93 -0.19
N ARG A 6 14.55 -22.43 -0.13
CA ARG A 6 14.92 -21.25 0.64
C ARG A 6 15.68 -20.23 -0.20
N CYS A 7 15.38 -18.97 0.03
CA CYS A 7 16.06 -17.85 -0.59
C CYS A 7 17.47 -17.72 -0.02
N GLU A 8 18.48 -17.75 -0.88
CA GLU A 8 19.89 -17.61 -0.49
C GLU A 8 20.19 -16.28 0.21
N ARG A 9 19.40 -15.24 -0.06
CA ARG A 9 19.62 -13.91 0.50
C ARG A 9 19.07 -13.72 1.92
N CYS A 10 17.97 -14.39 2.27
CA CYS A 10 17.28 -14.14 3.55
C CYS A 10 16.85 -15.40 4.29
N GLY A 11 17.07 -16.58 3.71
CA GLY A 11 16.70 -17.87 4.28
C GLY A 11 15.19 -18.17 4.29
N HIS A 12 14.34 -17.25 3.84
CA HIS A 12 12.88 -17.44 3.80
C HIS A 12 12.48 -18.43 2.69
N SER A 13 11.35 -19.11 2.86
CA SER A 13 10.74 -19.95 1.82
C SER A 13 10.55 -19.19 0.51
N LEU A 14 10.76 -19.92 -0.60
CA LEU A 14 10.47 -19.45 -1.94
C LEU A 14 9.06 -19.90 -2.36
N ASP A 15 8.31 -18.97 -2.95
CA ASP A 15 6.98 -19.23 -3.48
C ASP A 15 7.02 -19.17 -5.01
N LEU A 16 6.14 -19.93 -5.66
CA LEU A 16 5.98 -19.88 -7.11
C LEU A 16 5.41 -18.53 -7.55
N LEU A 17 6.03 -17.88 -8.54
CA LEU A 17 5.51 -16.64 -9.12
C LEU A 17 4.26 -16.89 -9.96
N ARG A 18 3.09 -16.75 -9.34
CA ARG A 18 1.82 -16.82 -10.06
C ARG A 18 1.63 -15.57 -10.93
N LYS A 19 1.38 -15.77 -12.23
CA LYS A 19 1.13 -14.73 -13.25
C LYS A 19 2.32 -13.77 -13.45
N PRO A 20 3.46 -14.27 -13.97
CA PRO A 20 4.70 -13.50 -14.11
C PRO A 20 4.53 -12.23 -14.96
N LEU A 21 3.84 -12.33 -16.11
CA LEU A 21 3.55 -11.17 -16.96
C LEU A 21 2.80 -10.05 -16.26
N ARG A 22 1.83 -10.38 -15.39
CA ARG A 22 1.02 -9.36 -14.69
C ARG A 22 1.83 -8.69 -13.57
N ARG A 23 2.62 -9.46 -12.83
CA ARG A 23 3.46 -8.92 -11.73
C ARG A 23 4.63 -8.11 -12.24
N LEU A 24 5.20 -8.47 -13.39
CA LEU A 24 6.38 -7.83 -13.96
C LEU A 24 6.06 -6.80 -15.06
N ARG A 25 4.78 -6.57 -15.40
CA ARG A 25 4.33 -5.66 -16.48
C ARG A 25 4.99 -4.27 -16.46
N TRP A 26 5.28 -3.76 -15.28
CA TRP A 26 5.86 -2.42 -15.09
C TRP A 26 7.27 -2.47 -14.49
N SER A 27 7.90 -3.64 -14.47
CA SER A 27 9.28 -3.81 -14.01
C SER A 27 10.21 -3.92 -15.21
N ARG A 28 11.49 -3.60 -15.01
CA ARG A 28 12.54 -3.81 -16.02
C ARG A 28 12.75 -5.29 -16.37
N TYR A 29 12.16 -6.19 -15.59
CA TYR A 29 12.28 -7.64 -15.72
C TYR A 29 11.06 -8.28 -16.39
N TRP A 30 10.23 -7.49 -17.09
CA TRP A 30 9.08 -8.02 -17.83
C TRP A 30 9.48 -9.10 -18.83
N TRP A 31 10.59 -8.90 -19.55
CA TRP A 31 11.13 -9.87 -20.50
C TRP A 31 11.46 -11.22 -19.85
N GLU A 32 11.98 -11.23 -18.63
CA GLU A 32 12.24 -12.48 -17.90
C GLU A 32 10.93 -13.17 -17.50
N GLY A 33 9.89 -12.39 -17.18
CA GLY A 33 8.55 -12.92 -16.99
C GLY A 33 7.97 -13.56 -18.25
N ALA A 34 8.25 -13.01 -19.44
CA ALA A 34 7.85 -13.60 -20.71
C ALA A 34 8.67 -14.86 -21.02
N LYS A 35 9.99 -14.83 -20.81
CA LYS A 35 10.90 -15.97 -20.98
C LYS A 35 10.51 -17.15 -20.10
N SER A 36 10.11 -16.91 -18.86
CA SER A 36 9.65 -17.96 -17.92
C SER A 36 8.43 -18.74 -18.39
N LEU A 37 7.61 -18.19 -19.30
CA LEU A 37 6.50 -18.95 -19.87
C LEU A 37 6.98 -20.08 -20.80
N LEU A 38 8.21 -19.97 -21.30
CA LEU A 38 8.83 -20.95 -22.19
C LEU A 38 9.87 -21.81 -21.47
N THR A 39 10.64 -21.23 -20.54
CA THR A 39 11.76 -21.92 -19.87
C THR A 39 11.40 -22.56 -18.53
N GLY A 40 10.22 -22.24 -17.96
CA GLY A 40 9.75 -22.79 -16.69
C GLY A 40 9.46 -21.73 -15.63
N PRO A 41 8.75 -22.11 -14.55
CA PRO A 41 8.26 -21.15 -13.57
C PRO A 41 9.36 -20.45 -12.78
N LEU A 42 9.15 -19.16 -12.50
CA LEU A 42 10.02 -18.39 -11.61
C LEU A 42 9.64 -18.58 -10.14
N TRP A 43 10.64 -18.64 -9.28
CA TRP A 43 10.51 -18.73 -7.83
C TRP A 43 10.84 -17.39 -7.20
N VAL A 44 10.10 -16.99 -6.17
CA VAL A 44 10.19 -15.63 -5.63
C VAL A 44 10.15 -15.64 -4.12
N CYS A 45 10.95 -14.78 -3.52
CA CYS A 45 10.92 -14.57 -2.08
C CYS A 45 9.97 -13.43 -1.73
N SER A 46 8.94 -13.71 -0.92
CA SER A 46 7.97 -12.71 -0.46
C SER A 46 8.56 -11.63 0.45
N GLN A 47 9.68 -11.92 1.14
CA GLN A 47 10.34 -10.98 2.04
C GLN A 47 11.34 -10.05 1.34
N CYS A 48 12.26 -10.58 0.54
CA CYS A 48 13.31 -9.77 -0.08
C CYS A 48 13.04 -9.41 -1.56
N GLY A 49 11.99 -9.98 -2.16
CA GLY A 49 11.62 -9.74 -3.56
C GLY A 49 12.62 -10.30 -4.57
N ALA A 50 13.52 -11.20 -4.16
CA ALA A 50 14.43 -11.92 -5.05
C ALA A 50 13.66 -12.90 -5.93
N MET A 51 14.10 -13.05 -7.17
CA MET A 51 13.57 -13.98 -8.17
C MET A 51 14.64 -14.96 -8.59
N TYR A 52 14.27 -16.23 -8.70
CA TYR A 52 15.13 -17.35 -9.10
C TYR A 52 14.52 -18.09 -10.29
N SER A 53 15.38 -18.63 -11.15
CA SER A 53 14.98 -19.55 -12.23
C SER A 53 14.64 -20.94 -11.66
N THR A 54 14.13 -21.81 -12.52
CA THR A 54 13.95 -23.23 -12.22
C THR A 54 15.26 -23.96 -11.92
N GLU A 55 16.38 -23.46 -12.45
CA GLU A 55 17.69 -24.10 -12.34
C GLU A 55 18.42 -23.77 -11.03
N GLY A 56 18.02 -22.71 -10.32
CA GLY A 56 18.79 -22.21 -9.17
C GLY A 56 19.20 -20.75 -9.30
N ASP A 57 19.23 -20.22 -10.52
CA ASP A 57 19.95 -18.98 -10.80
C ASP A 57 19.17 -17.75 -10.34
N LEU A 58 19.87 -16.81 -9.70
CA LEU A 58 19.29 -15.53 -9.30
C LEU A 58 19.06 -14.66 -10.54
N VAL A 59 17.80 -14.57 -10.97
CA VAL A 59 17.38 -13.76 -12.13
C VAL A 59 17.33 -12.28 -11.76
N ALA A 60 16.86 -11.94 -10.56
CA ALA A 60 16.83 -10.56 -10.11
C ALA A 60 16.79 -10.42 -8.58
N ALA A 61 17.51 -9.43 -8.07
CA ALA A 61 17.47 -9.02 -6.67
C ALA A 61 16.41 -7.91 -6.46
N GLY A 62 15.40 -8.16 -5.62
CA GLY A 62 14.45 -7.11 -5.19
C GLY A 62 13.50 -6.59 -6.29
N ALA A 63 13.34 -7.34 -7.37
CA ALA A 63 12.57 -6.94 -8.54
C ALA A 63 11.05 -6.97 -8.31
N ILE A 64 10.59 -7.77 -7.35
CA ILE A 64 9.17 -7.90 -7.02
C ILE A 64 8.84 -7.08 -5.77
N GLU A 65 7.67 -6.44 -5.79
CA GLU A 65 7.07 -5.80 -4.61
C GLU A 65 6.81 -6.85 -3.53
N THR A 66 7.34 -6.60 -2.34
CA THR A 66 7.27 -7.54 -1.22
C THR A 66 5.86 -7.54 -0.62
N ASP A 67 5.51 -8.60 0.11
CA ASP A 67 4.19 -8.65 0.76
C ASP A 67 4.03 -7.54 1.81
N ALA A 68 5.12 -7.17 2.49
CA ALA A 68 5.13 -6.05 3.43
C ALA A 68 4.80 -4.72 2.74
N GLU A 69 5.40 -4.45 1.58
CA GLU A 69 5.13 -3.23 0.80
C GLU A 69 3.72 -3.21 0.25
N ARG A 70 3.22 -4.35 -0.23
CA ARG A 70 1.85 -4.48 -0.71
C ARG A 70 0.85 -4.22 0.42
N ARG A 71 1.07 -4.79 1.60
CA ARG A 71 0.23 -4.55 2.79
C ARG A 71 0.26 -3.08 3.20
N LEU A 72 1.44 -2.46 3.22
CA LEU A 72 1.55 -1.02 3.51
C LEU A 72 0.88 -0.14 2.45
N ASP A 73 0.96 -0.50 1.17
CA ASP A 73 0.31 0.27 0.09
C ASP A 73 -1.21 0.21 0.20
N VAL A 74 -1.76 -0.97 0.51
CA VAL A 74 -3.19 -1.16 0.78
C VAL A 74 -3.59 -0.35 2.02
N TYR A 75 -2.89 -0.53 3.14
CA TYR A 75 -3.15 0.24 4.37
C TYR A 75 -3.12 1.75 4.11
N ARG A 76 -2.12 2.24 3.36
CA ARG A 76 -2.05 3.66 2.98
C ARG A 76 -3.27 4.12 2.19
N LYS A 77 -3.75 3.31 1.24
CA LYS A 77 -4.94 3.62 0.43
C LYS A 77 -6.20 3.63 1.28
N ASP A 78 -6.35 2.66 2.18
CA ASP A 78 -7.49 2.58 3.09
C ASP A 78 -7.54 3.80 4.02
N MET A 79 -6.40 4.20 4.60
CA MET A 79 -6.32 5.42 5.42
C MET A 79 -6.62 6.68 4.60
N ALA A 80 -6.17 6.75 3.34
CA ALA A 80 -6.50 7.87 2.45
C ALA A 80 -7.99 7.92 2.11
N TYR A 81 -8.61 6.78 1.85
CA TYR A 81 -10.04 6.67 1.59
C TYR A 81 -10.88 7.08 2.81
N LEU A 82 -10.49 6.62 4.01
CA LEU A 82 -11.13 7.04 5.25
C LEU A 82 -11.01 8.55 5.46
N ARG A 83 -9.81 9.12 5.28
CA ARG A 83 -9.61 10.57 5.31
C ARG A 83 -10.55 11.27 4.34
N ASP A 84 -10.61 10.85 3.08
CA ASP A 84 -11.40 11.52 2.05
C ASP A 84 -12.91 11.43 2.35
N SER A 85 -13.34 10.33 2.97
CA SER A 85 -14.73 10.14 3.44
C SER A 85 -15.10 11.16 4.53
N PHE A 86 -14.24 11.35 5.54
CA PHE A 86 -14.45 12.39 6.55
C PHE A 86 -14.33 13.80 5.98
N GLY A 87 -13.45 14.01 5.00
CA GLY A 87 -13.35 15.29 4.29
C GLY A 87 -14.64 15.65 3.56
N GLY A 88 -15.26 14.67 2.88
CA GLY A 88 -16.58 14.83 2.26
C GLY A 88 -17.67 15.15 3.27
N LEU A 89 -17.63 14.52 4.46
CA LEU A 89 -18.60 14.78 5.51
C LEU A 89 -18.46 16.18 6.14
N ILE A 90 -17.22 16.68 6.31
CA ILE A 90 -16.97 18.06 6.73
C ILE A 90 -17.55 19.04 5.71
N ILE A 91 -17.26 18.84 4.42
CA ILE A 91 -17.78 19.71 3.34
C ILE A 91 -19.32 19.66 3.31
N ALA A 92 -19.91 18.47 3.43
CA ALA A 92 -21.37 18.33 3.46
C ALA A 92 -21.98 19.04 4.67
N ALA A 93 -21.37 18.91 5.85
CA ALA A 93 -21.81 19.57 7.06
C ALA A 93 -21.75 21.11 6.95
N GLU A 94 -20.68 21.64 6.37
CA GLU A 94 -20.54 23.08 6.11
C GLU A 94 -21.56 23.59 5.09
N LEU A 95 -21.80 22.84 4.00
CA LEU A 95 -22.82 23.18 3.00
C LEU A 95 -24.24 23.17 3.59
N VAL A 96 -24.56 22.18 4.43
CA VAL A 96 -25.85 22.13 5.15
C VAL A 96 -25.98 23.30 6.11
N ALA A 97 -24.93 23.62 6.87
CA ALA A 97 -24.94 24.76 7.78
C ALA A 97 -25.15 26.10 7.04
N LEU A 98 -24.48 26.29 5.89
CA LEU A 98 -24.66 27.46 5.03
C LEU A 98 -26.08 27.54 4.45
N TRP A 99 -26.61 26.41 3.94
CA TRP A 99 -27.96 26.35 3.39
C TRP A 99 -29.02 26.68 4.43
N LEU A 100 -28.88 26.13 5.65
CA LEU A 100 -29.77 26.43 6.77
C LEU A 100 -29.63 27.87 7.26
N GLY A 101 -28.40 28.41 7.30
CA GLY A 101 -28.14 29.79 7.74
C GLY A 101 -28.59 30.88 6.74
N LEU A 102 -28.63 30.57 5.44
CA LEU A 102 -29.00 31.51 4.36
C LEU A 102 -30.40 31.25 3.78
N GLY A 103 -31.12 30.24 4.28
CA GLY A 103 -32.43 29.85 3.80
C GLY A 103 -33.53 30.88 4.13
N PRO A 104 -34.57 31.01 3.29
CA PRO A 104 -35.65 31.99 3.47
C PRO A 104 -36.58 31.68 4.66
N SER A 105 -36.55 30.45 5.17
CA SER A 105 -37.22 30.03 6.40
C SER A 105 -36.20 30.01 7.53
N GLY A 106 -36.42 30.77 8.60
CA GLY A 106 -35.52 30.80 9.76
C GLY A 106 -35.23 29.39 10.27
N ALA A 107 -34.06 28.87 9.93
CA ALA A 107 -33.63 27.57 10.41
C ALA A 107 -33.45 27.65 11.92
N ASP A 108 -33.96 26.64 12.61
CA ASP A 108 -33.81 26.55 14.05
C ASP A 108 -32.30 26.53 14.38
N ILE A 109 -31.84 27.44 15.23
CA ILE A 109 -30.40 27.66 15.53
C ILE A 109 -29.73 26.34 15.93
N LEU A 110 -30.50 25.45 16.56
CA LEU A 110 -30.09 24.10 16.92
C LEU A 110 -29.61 23.27 15.72
N GLN A 111 -30.26 23.33 14.55
CA GLN A 111 -29.88 22.56 13.37
C GLN A 111 -28.55 23.04 12.77
N VAL A 112 -28.30 24.35 12.80
CA VAL A 112 -27.02 24.94 12.35
C VAL A 112 -25.89 24.51 13.29
N VAL A 113 -26.12 24.53 14.61
CA VAL A 113 -25.16 24.07 15.61
C VAL A 113 -24.86 22.58 15.47
N ILE A 114 -25.88 21.75 15.23
CA ILE A 114 -25.71 20.31 14.98
C ILE A 114 -24.86 20.11 13.71
N ALA A 115 -25.18 20.77 12.60
CA ALA A 115 -24.40 20.64 11.37
C ALA A 115 -22.94 21.08 11.57
N GLY A 116 -22.69 22.24 12.20
CA GLY A 116 -21.34 22.71 12.49
C GLY A 116 -20.55 21.78 13.42
N SER A 117 -21.17 21.23 14.46
CA SER A 117 -20.51 20.30 15.39
C SER A 117 -20.15 18.97 14.73
N VAL A 118 -20.98 18.46 13.82
CA VAL A 118 -20.68 17.26 13.02
C VAL A 118 -19.45 17.49 12.14
N GLY A 119 -19.34 18.66 11.50
CA GLY A 119 -18.13 19.07 10.76
C GLY A 119 -16.89 19.12 11.66
N ALA A 120 -16.99 19.79 12.81
CA ALA A 120 -15.86 19.95 13.74
C ALA A 120 -15.36 18.61 14.32
N VAL A 121 -16.27 17.72 14.74
CA VAL A 121 -15.91 16.39 15.28
C VAL A 121 -15.24 15.53 14.22
N SER A 122 -15.66 15.66 12.97
CA SER A 122 -15.13 14.88 11.84
C SER A 122 -13.75 15.32 11.38
N PHE A 123 -13.28 16.49 11.81
CA PHE A 123 -11.92 16.95 11.57
C PHE A 123 -10.86 16.11 12.30
N VAL A 124 -11.17 15.59 13.48
CA VAL A 124 -10.26 14.75 14.27
C VAL A 124 -9.91 13.45 13.52
N PRO A 125 -10.87 12.61 13.10
CA PRO A 125 -10.56 11.43 12.29
C PRO A 125 -9.94 11.80 10.93
N PHE A 126 -10.37 12.89 10.28
CA PHE A 126 -9.76 13.37 9.03
C PHE A 126 -8.24 13.58 9.17
N THR A 127 -7.81 14.32 10.18
CA THR A 127 -6.39 14.60 10.41
C THR A 127 -5.62 13.35 10.84
N TYR A 128 -6.21 12.51 11.70
CA TYR A 128 -5.62 11.24 12.15
C TYR A 128 -5.33 10.30 10.96
N PHE A 129 -6.34 10.02 10.13
CA PHE A 129 -6.18 9.15 8.96
C PHE A 129 -5.22 9.74 7.94
N GLY A 130 -5.24 11.08 7.77
CA GLY A 130 -4.25 11.77 6.95
C GLY A 130 -2.81 11.61 7.44
N GLN A 131 -2.57 11.67 8.75
CA GLN A 131 -1.25 11.42 9.32
C GLN A 131 -0.82 9.97 9.10
N LYS A 132 -1.70 8.99 9.36
CA LYS A 132 -1.41 7.56 9.13
C LYS A 132 -1.11 7.23 7.67
N ALA A 133 -1.82 7.83 6.73
CA ALA A 133 -1.52 7.68 5.31
C ALA A 133 -0.12 8.26 4.96
N ARG A 134 0.25 9.40 5.56
CA ARG A 134 1.58 10.02 5.34
C ARG A 134 2.71 9.18 5.94
N THR A 135 2.55 8.63 7.14
CA THR A 135 3.55 7.75 7.76
C THR A 135 3.73 6.48 6.94
N ALA A 136 2.63 5.81 6.57
CA ALA A 136 2.69 4.62 5.72
C ALA A 136 3.36 4.91 4.36
N LYS A 137 3.15 6.10 3.78
CA LYS A 137 3.86 6.53 2.56
C LYS A 137 5.38 6.64 2.78
N ARG A 138 5.82 7.17 3.92
CA ARG A 138 7.25 7.29 4.26
C ARG A 138 7.88 5.92 4.48
N ASP A 139 7.20 5.04 5.20
CA ASP A 139 7.68 3.68 5.48
C ASP A 139 7.77 2.84 4.21
N LEU A 140 6.78 2.94 3.33
CA LEU A 140 6.80 2.32 2.02
C LEU A 140 7.95 2.86 1.15
N LYS A 141 8.27 4.16 1.22
CA LYS A 141 9.45 4.73 0.54
C LYS A 141 10.75 4.14 1.10
N ARG A 142 10.86 3.98 2.42
CA ARG A 142 12.03 3.38 3.09
C ARG A 142 12.22 1.92 2.68
N LEU A 143 11.16 1.10 2.69
CA LEU A 143 11.21 -0.29 2.25
C LEU A 143 11.65 -0.42 0.79
N ARG A 144 11.09 0.41 -0.10
CA ARG A 144 11.49 0.45 -1.51
C ARG A 144 12.95 0.85 -1.70
N GLN A 145 13.45 1.77 -0.88
CA GLN A 145 14.84 2.21 -0.93
C GLN A 145 15.79 1.13 -0.41
N ALA A 146 15.49 0.51 0.74
CA ALA A 146 16.27 -0.61 1.30
C ALA A 146 16.37 -1.78 0.32
N ARG A 147 15.25 -2.12 -0.34
CA ARG A 147 15.24 -3.15 -1.37
C ARG A 147 16.13 -2.81 -2.58
N ARG A 148 16.16 -1.53 -3.01
CA ARG A 148 17.03 -1.08 -4.10
C ARG A 148 18.51 -1.04 -3.71
N SER A 149 18.83 -0.72 -2.45
CA SER A 149 20.20 -0.78 -1.94
C SER A 149 20.66 -2.21 -1.65
N GLY A 150 19.77 -3.21 -1.79
CA GLY A 150 20.08 -4.60 -1.49
C GLY A 150 20.03 -4.93 0.00
N GLU A 151 19.62 -3.98 0.84
CA GLU A 151 19.47 -4.12 2.27
C GLU A 151 18.13 -4.83 2.57
N ILE A 152 18.22 -6.03 3.14
CA ILE A 152 17.05 -6.84 3.46
C ILE A 152 16.60 -6.46 4.86
N LEU A 153 15.72 -5.48 4.94
CA LEU A 153 15.01 -5.20 6.19
C LEU A 153 14.11 -6.40 6.47
N ARG A 154 14.45 -7.21 7.49
CA ARG A 154 13.55 -8.22 8.03
C ARG A 154 12.24 -7.52 8.39
N SER A 155 11.18 -7.80 7.64
CA SER A 155 9.84 -7.37 8.02
C SER A 155 9.43 -8.19 9.25
N GLY A 156 9.68 -7.64 10.44
CA GLY A 156 9.43 -8.35 11.70
C GLY A 156 9.86 -7.64 12.98
N THR A 157 10.56 -6.50 12.92
CA THR A 157 10.92 -5.74 14.11
C THR A 157 10.51 -4.28 13.97
N THR A 158 9.24 -4.03 14.26
CA THR A 158 8.84 -2.80 14.97
C THR A 158 7.85 -3.23 16.05
N PRO A 159 8.02 -2.73 17.30
CA PRO A 159 7.20 -3.10 18.44
C PRO A 159 5.71 -2.78 18.26
#